data_AF-A0A562ISI0-F1
#
_entry.id   AF-A0A562ISI0-F1
#
_cell.length_a   1.000
_cell.length_b   1.000
_cell.length_c   1.000
_cell.angle_alpha   90.00
_cell.angle_beta   90.00
_cell.angle_gamma   90.00
#
_symmetry.space_group_name_H-M   'P 1'
#
loop_
_entity.id
_entity.type
_entity.pdbx_description
1 polymer ?
#
loop_
_entity_poly.entity_id
_entity_poly.type
_entity_poly.pdbx_seq_one_letter_code
_entity_poly.pdbx_strand_id
1 'polypeptide(L)'
;MAAAPFRPPWFGHPVLPIVAGAAALYNAVQLVLRLVDGLWGEAFLSFAWCAVFGYVAVESLRFRREQETARAAGDDAPPPPER
;
A
#
# COMPACT_ATOMS: atom_id res chain seq x y z
N MET A 1 -17.57 20.07 -2.48
CA MET A 1 -17.56 18.64 -2.07
C MET A 1 -16.25 18.05 -2.51
N ALA A 2 -15.38 17.64 -1.58
CA ALA A 2 -14.17 16.91 -1.95
C ALA A 2 -14.59 15.56 -2.55
N ALA A 3 -14.20 15.29 -3.79
CA ALA A 3 -14.45 13.98 -4.40
C ALA A 3 -13.78 12.92 -3.51
N ALA A 4 -14.53 11.89 -3.12
CA ALA A 4 -13.94 10.74 -2.45
C ALA A 4 -12.78 10.24 -3.35
N PRO A 5 -11.55 10.10 -2.81
CA PRO A 5 -10.42 9.62 -3.61
C PRO A 5 -10.82 8.33 -4.31
N PHE A 6 -10.57 8.21 -5.61
CA PHE A 6 -10.87 6.98 -6.34
C PHE A 6 -10.14 5.81 -5.68
N ARG A 7 -10.88 4.82 -5.16
CA ARG A 7 -10.35 3.65 -4.45
C ARG A 7 -10.57 2.42 -5.31
N PRO A 8 -9.54 1.90 -5.99
CA PRO A 8 -9.69 0.71 -6.79
C PRO A 8 -10.10 -0.51 -5.93
N PRO A 9 -10.98 -1.40 -6.44
CA PRO A 9 -11.53 -2.51 -5.66
C PRO A 9 -10.48 -3.52 -5.18
N TRP A 10 -9.31 -3.57 -5.81
CA TRP A 10 -8.21 -4.47 -5.41
C TRP A 10 -7.40 -3.99 -4.19
N PHE A 11 -7.56 -2.74 -3.72
CA PHE A 11 -6.86 -2.23 -2.54
C PHE A 11 -7.25 -2.93 -1.22
N GLY A 12 -8.41 -3.59 -1.17
CA GLY A 12 -8.82 -4.40 -0.03
C GLY A 12 -8.18 -5.79 0.04
N HIS A 13 -7.46 -6.22 -1.01
CA HIS A 13 -6.94 -7.57 -1.08
C HIS A 13 -5.66 -7.72 -0.23
N PRO A 14 -5.56 -8.72 0.67
CA PRO A 14 -4.43 -8.89 1.59
C PRO A 14 -3.08 -9.08 0.89
N VAL A 15 -3.12 -9.57 -0.35
CA VAL A 15 -1.93 -9.87 -1.16
C VAL A 15 -1.26 -8.61 -1.73
N LEU A 16 -2.04 -7.54 -1.96
CA LEU A 16 -1.54 -6.32 -2.60
C LEU A 16 -0.39 -5.63 -1.83
N PRO A 17 -0.49 -5.39 -0.50
CA PRO A 17 0.62 -4.79 0.24
C PRO A 17 1.86 -5.68 0.28
N ILE A 18 1.69 -7.01 0.27
CA ILE A 18 2.81 -7.97 0.26
C ILE A 18 3.54 -7.89 -1.09
N VAL A 19 2.79 -7.91 -2.18
CA VAL A 19 3.36 -7.80 -3.54
C VAL A 19 4.02 -6.44 -3.76
N ALA A 20 3.37 -5.35 -3.34
CA ALA A 20 3.95 -4.01 -3.41
C ALA A 20 5.22 -3.90 -2.54
N GLY A 21 5.20 -4.44 -1.32
CA GLY A 21 6.38 -4.49 -0.46
C GLY A 21 7.53 -5.29 -1.06
N ALA A 22 7.26 -6.46 -1.64
CA ALA A 22 8.26 -7.28 -2.32
C ALA A 22 8.85 -6.57 -3.54
N ALA A 23 8.00 -5.91 -4.35
CA ALA A 23 8.44 -5.11 -5.49
C ALA A 23 9.31 -3.92 -5.07
N ALA A 24 8.96 -3.25 -3.97
CA ALA A 24 9.76 -2.16 -3.40
C ALA A 24 11.14 -2.67 -2.94
N LEU A 25 11.19 -3.81 -2.24
CA LEU A 25 12.44 -4.41 -1.78
C LEU A 25 13.35 -4.82 -2.96
N TYR A 26 12.76 -5.45 -3.98
CA TYR A 26 13.48 -5.81 -5.20
C TYR A 26 14.11 -4.58 -5.88
N ASN A 27 13.34 -3.50 -6.02
CA ASN A 27 13.85 -2.26 -6.61
C ASN A 27 14.93 -1.60 -5.75
N ALA A 28 14.86 -1.72 -4.42
CA ALA A 28 15.87 -1.20 -3.52
C ALA A 28 17.20 -1.96 -3.68
N VAL A 29 17.16 -3.28 -3.83
CA VAL A 29 18.35 -4.08 -4.13
C VAL A 29 18.94 -3.69 -5.49
N GLN A 30 18.10 -3.60 -6.52
CA GLN A 30 18.53 -3.18 -7.86
C GLN A 30 19.12 -1.77 -7.87
N LEU A 31 18.55 -0.84 -7.09
CA LEU A 31 19.07 0.51 -6.93
C LEU A 31 20.52 0.48 -6.41
N VAL A 32 20.78 -0.31 -5.37
CA VAL A 32 22.13 -0.43 -4.78
C VAL A 32 23.11 -1.03 -5.79
N LEU A 33 22.73 -2.11 -6.46
CA LEU A 33 23.58 -2.74 -7.49
C LEU A 33 23.93 -1.75 -8.61
N ARG A 34 22.92 -1.04 -9.14
CA ARG A 34 23.11 -0.05 -10.20
C ARG A 34 23.94 1.15 -9.77
N LEU A 35 23.87 1.55 -8.50
CA LEU A 35 24.75 2.60 -7.95
C LEU A 35 26.21 2.15 -7.91
N VAL A 36 26.46 0.91 -7.46
CA VAL A 36 27.81 0.33 -7.41
C VAL A 36 28.39 0.21 -8.82
N ASP A 37 27.56 -0.16 -9.80
CA ASP A 37 27.96 -0.27 -11.21
C ASP A 37 28.05 1.08 -11.95
N GLY A 38 27.72 2.20 -11.29
CA GLY A 38 27.73 3.53 -11.91
C GLY A 38 26.65 3.76 -12.97
N LEU A 39 25.60 2.93 -12.98
CA LEU A 39 24.45 3.00 -13.89
C LEU A 39 23.40 4.00 -13.40
N TRP A 40 23.76 5.28 -13.35
CA TRP A 40 22.95 6.34 -12.72
C TRP A 40 21.53 6.48 -13.28
N GLY A 41 21.35 6.33 -14.61
CA GLY A 41 20.03 6.42 -15.25
C GLY A 41 19.10 5.29 -14.84
N GLU A 42 19.62 4.07 -14.77
CA GLU A 42 18.85 2.90 -14.31
C GLU A 42 18.61 2.94 -12.80
N ALA A 43 19.57 3.44 -12.03
CA ALA A 43 19.46 3.63 -10.60
C ALA A 43 18.29 4.59 -10.27
N PHE A 44 18.20 5.73 -10.97
CA PHE A 44 17.08 6.64 -10.82
C PHE A 44 15.72 5.96 -11.07
N LEU A 45 15.63 5.12 -12.11
CA LEU A 45 14.41 4.39 -12.41
C LEU A 45 14.03 3.41 -11.29
N SER A 46 15.00 2.66 -10.75
CA SER A 46 14.77 1.80 -9.58
C SER A 46 14.31 2.59 -8.35
N PHE A 47 14.87 3.78 -8.12
CA PHE A 47 14.44 4.65 -7.03
C PHE A 47 12.98 5.12 -7.21
N ALA A 48 12.61 5.55 -8.42
CA ALA A 48 11.23 5.94 -8.73
C ALA A 48 10.24 4.79 -8.47
N TRP A 49 10.60 3.56 -8.86
CA TRP A 49 9.79 2.39 -8.56
C TRP A 49 9.69 2.09 -7.05
N CYS A 50 10.77 2.25 -6.28
CA CYS A 50 10.70 2.14 -4.82
C CYS A 50 9.68 3.11 -4.22
N ALA A 51 9.68 4.38 -4.67
CA ALA A 51 8.74 5.37 -4.17
C ALA A 51 7.28 5.02 -4.51
N VAL A 52 7.01 4.58 -5.75
CA VAL A 52 5.66 4.17 -6.18
C VAL A 52 5.17 2.96 -5.39
N PHE A 53 5.96 1.88 -5.33
CA PHE A 53 5.56 0.67 -4.63
C PHE A 53 5.50 0.86 -3.11
N GLY A 54 6.42 1.65 -2.54
CA GLY A 54 6.40 2.02 -1.13
C GLY A 54 5.14 2.79 -0.76
N TYR A 55 4.76 3.78 -1.57
CA TYR A 55 3.51 4.52 -1.38
C TYR A 55 2.29 3.59 -1.45
N VAL A 56 2.21 2.72 -2.47
CA VAL A 56 1.10 1.76 -2.61
C VAL A 56 1.03 0.82 -1.41
N ALA A 57 2.16 0.33 -0.91
CA ALA A 57 2.21 -0.55 0.26
C ALA A 57 1.69 0.15 1.53
N VAL A 58 2.15 1.38 1.78
CA VAL A 58 1.72 2.21 2.92
C VAL A 58 0.24 2.52 2.83
N GLU A 59 -0.25 2.93 1.67
CA GLU A 59 -1.64 3.30 1.48
C GLU A 59 -2.56 2.07 1.59
N SER A 60 -2.13 0.91 1.08
CA SER A 60 -2.84 -0.37 1.28
C SER A 60 -2.94 -0.74 2.75
N LEU A 61 -1.87 -0.56 3.53
CA LEU A 61 -1.88 -0.81 4.97
C LEU A 61 -2.80 0.15 5.72
N ARG A 62 -2.79 1.43 5.34
CA ARG A 62 -3.68 2.45 5.89
C ARG A 62 -5.14 2.09 5.66
N PHE A 63 -5.50 1.68 4.46
CA PHE A 63 -6.86 1.24 4.15
C PHE A 63 -7.30 0.03 4.98
N ARG A 64 -6.41 -0.95 5.19
CA ARG A 64 -6.75 -2.11 6.04
C ARG A 64 -7.01 -1.68 7.48
N ARG A 65 -6.21 -0.75 8.03
CA ARG A 65 -6.46 -0.19 9.37
C ARG A 65 -7.79 0.56 9.45
N GLU A 66 -8.14 1.35 8.44
CA GLU A 66 -9.43 2.05 8.38
C GLU A 66 -10.61 1.06 8.32
N GLN A 67 -10.49 -0.03 7.55
CA GLN A 67 -11.51 -1.08 7.48
C GLN A 67 -11.64 -1.87 8.80
N GLU A 68 -10.53 -2.20 9.44
CA GLU A 68 -10.52 -2.92 10.72
C GLU A 68 -11.15 -2.08 11.83
N THR A 69 -10.86 -0.77 11.87
CA THR A 69 -11.46 0.17 12.81
C THR A 69 -12.97 0.33 12.58
N ALA A 70 -13.39 0.43 11.31
CA ALA A 70 -14.81 0.52 10.97
C ALA A 70 -15.58 -0.76 11.30
N ARG A 71 -14.95 -1.94 11.16
CA ARG A 71 -15.54 -3.23 11.53
C ARG A 71 -15.68 -3.39 13.04
N ALA A 72 -14.65 -3.03 13.81
CA ALA A 72 -14.70 -3.05 15.27
C ALA A 72 -15.82 -2.14 15.81
N ALA A 73 -15.98 -0.94 15.24
CA ALA A 73 -17.05 -0.02 15.61
C ALA A 73 -18.46 -0.54 15.24
N GLY A 74 -18.58 -1.43 14.26
CA GLY A 74 -19.83 -2.07 13.86
C GLY A 74 -20.18 -3.30 14.70
N ASP A 75 -19.19 -4.09 15.13
CA ASP A 75 -19.39 -5.26 16.00
C ASP A 75 -19.73 -4.85 17.45
N ASP A 76 -19.34 -3.64 17.89
CA ASP A 76 -19.73 -3.05 19.19
C ASP A 76 -21.12 -2.36 19.17
N ALA A 77 -21.87 -2.43 18.05
CA ALA A 77 -23.20 -1.85 17.98
C ALA A 77 -24.19 -2.70 18.82
N PRO A 78 -24.89 -2.12 19.81
CA PRO A 78 -25.83 -2.87 20.65
C PRO A 78 -26.93 -3.49 19.77
N PRO A 79 -27.36 -4.73 20.07
CA PRO A 79 -28.35 -5.43 19.26
C PRO A 79 -29.62 -4.56 19.13
N PRO A 80 -30.25 -4.54 17.95
CA PRO A 80 -31.46 -3.76 17.74
C PRO A 80 -32.52 -4.18 18.77
N PRO A 81 -33.29 -3.25 19.35
CA PRO A 81 -34.30 -3.60 20.33
C PRO A 81 -35.31 -4.55 19.68
N GLU A 82 -35.41 -5.76 20.21
CA GLU A 82 -36.40 -6.76 19.82
C GLU A 82 -37.80 -6.14 20.00
N ARG A 83 -38.56 -6.06 18.91
CA ARG A 83 -39.96 -5.61 18.91
C ARG A 83 -40.89 -6.82 18.93
#